data_AF-A0A6N8Z5F2-F1
#
_entry.id   AF-A0A6N8Z5F2-F1
#
_cell.length_a   1.000
_cell.length_b   1.000
_cell.length_c   1.000
_cell.angle_alpha   90.00
_cell.angle_beta   90.00
_cell.angle_gamma   90.00
#
_symmetry.space_group_name_H-M   'P 1'
#
loop_
_entity.id
_entity.type
_entity.pdbx_description
1 polymer ?
#
loop_
_entity_poly.entity_id
_entity_poly.type
_entity_poly.pdbx_seq_one_letter_code
_entity_poly.pdbx_strand_id
1 'polypeptide(L)'
;MGKAKPADRRLSIVEEVLDGYHARFEHLFLIHTIALERDARFWDHVSVSRADRQMPTYEDLQLAKALCLGDKRAAIELFPKASEHIDIAGNMPNPKQVRHLWSCKKMPLPDFTDGGRGL
;
A
#
# COMPACT_ATOMS: atom_id res chain seq x y z
N MET A 1 32.97 -5.97 21.41
CA MET A 1 32.00 -5.44 20.43
C MET A 1 30.59 -5.70 20.94
N GLY A 2 29.91 -4.68 21.46
CA GLY A 2 28.51 -4.82 21.86
C GLY A 2 27.64 -4.95 20.61
N LYS A 3 26.82 -6.00 20.52
CA LYS A 3 25.78 -6.10 19.50
C LYS A 3 24.83 -4.92 19.71
N ALA A 4 24.68 -4.07 18.70
CA ALA A 4 23.68 -3.01 18.74
C ALA A 4 22.31 -3.64 19.04
N LYS A 5 21.58 -3.06 20.01
CA LYS A 5 20.19 -3.43 20.25
C LYS A 5 19.43 -3.27 18.93
N PRO A 6 18.62 -4.25 18.49
CA PRO A 6 17.79 -4.05 17.32
C PRO A 6 16.93 -2.81 17.57
N ALA A 7 16.97 -1.86 16.64
CA ALA A 7 16.13 -0.67 16.69
C ALA A 7 14.67 -1.12 16.85
N ASP A 8 13.88 -0.41 17.65
CA ASP A 8 12.45 -0.70 17.86
C ASP A 8 11.73 -0.62 16.50
N ARG A 9 11.53 -1.78 15.85
CA ARG A 9 10.90 -1.88 14.51
C ARG A 9 9.39 -1.74 14.66
N ARG A 10 8.95 -0.55 15.04
CA ARG A 10 7.54 -0.19 15.13
C ARG A 10 7.15 0.77 14.02
N LEU A 11 5.94 0.57 13.51
CA LEU A 11 5.26 1.54 12.68
C LEU A 11 5.06 2.83 13.49
N SER A 12 5.62 3.94 13.02
CA SER A 12 5.39 5.25 13.63
C SER A 12 4.25 5.95 12.90
N ILE A 13 3.08 6.01 13.55
CA ILE A 13 1.98 6.87 13.10
C ILE A 13 2.42 8.33 13.28
N VAL A 14 2.41 9.08 12.18
CA VAL A 14 2.78 10.50 12.13
C VAL A 14 1.54 11.37 12.31
N GLU A 15 0.42 10.93 11.76
CA GLU A 15 -0.85 11.65 11.78
C GLU A 15 -2.01 10.65 11.68
N GLU A 16 -3.04 10.84 12.49
CA GLU A 16 -4.32 10.15 12.33
C GLU A 16 -5.27 11.05 11.56
N VAL A 17 -6.00 10.46 10.61
CA VAL A 17 -7.07 11.13 9.86
C VAL A 17 -8.38 10.39 10.08
N LEU A 18 -9.50 10.99 9.69
CA LEU A 18 -10.84 10.47 10.00
C LEU A 18 -11.03 9.00 9.57
N ASP A 19 -10.45 8.61 8.45
CA ASP A 19 -10.61 7.33 7.79
C ASP A 19 -9.31 6.51 7.73
N GLY A 20 -8.28 6.87 8.50
CA GLY A 20 -6.98 6.24 8.37
C GLY A 20 -5.83 6.93 9.09
N TYR A 21 -4.62 6.79 8.55
CA TYR A 21 -3.42 7.40 9.12
C TYR A 21 -2.29 7.56 8.09
N HIS A 22 -1.38 8.48 8.41
CA HIS A 22 -0.05 8.59 7.79
C HIS A 22 0.98 7.97 8.73
N ALA A 23 1.88 7.15 8.19
CA ALA A 23 2.90 6.48 8.99
C ALA A 23 4.26 6.41 8.29
N ARG A 24 5.28 6.10 9.08
CA ARG A 24 6.64 5.81 8.63
C ARG A 24 7.10 4.48 9.18
N PHE A 25 7.84 3.74 8.37
CA PHE A 25 8.54 2.53 8.78
C PHE A 25 9.81 2.39 7.96
N GLU A 26 10.97 2.42 8.62
CA GLU A 26 12.28 2.36 7.95
C GLU A 26 12.39 3.40 6.82
N HIS A 27 12.58 2.99 5.57
CA HIS A 27 12.66 3.88 4.40
C HIS A 27 11.29 4.15 3.74
N LEU A 28 10.19 3.68 4.32
CA LEU A 28 8.85 3.81 3.75
C LEU A 28 8.03 4.93 4.40
N PHE A 29 7.31 5.65 3.56
CA PHE A 29 6.16 6.48 3.92
C PHE A 29 4.89 5.78 3.48
N LEU A 30 3.93 5.68 4.39
CA LEU A 30 2.67 4.97 4.21
C LEU A 30 1.50 5.91 4.46
N ILE A 31 0.50 5.84 3.61
CA ILE A 31 -0.83 6.41 3.85
C ILE A 31 -1.78 5.23 3.81
N HIS A 32 -2.52 4.97 4.88
CA HIS A 32 -3.58 3.97 4.93
C HIS A 32 -4.90 4.70 5.12
N THR A 33 -5.88 4.42 4.27
CA THR A 33 -7.24 4.97 4.37
C THR A 33 -8.27 3.88 4.10
N ILE A 34 -9.49 4.08 4.59
CA ILE A 34 -10.63 3.18 4.38
C ILE A 34 -11.82 4.00 3.88
N ALA A 35 -12.24 3.77 2.64
CA ALA A 35 -13.33 4.51 2.02
C ALA A 35 -14.46 3.59 1.53
N LEU A 36 -15.68 4.12 1.50
CA LEU A 36 -16.82 3.49 0.82
C LEU A 36 -16.72 3.80 -0.68
N GLU A 37 -16.48 2.78 -1.49
CA GLU A 37 -16.29 2.92 -2.93
C GLU A 37 -17.59 2.77 -3.73
N ARG A 38 -17.49 2.98 -5.05
CA ARG A 38 -18.63 2.93 -5.99
C ARG A 38 -19.40 1.61 -5.99
N ASP A 39 -18.78 0.51 -5.53
CA ASP A 39 -19.42 -0.79 -5.37
C ASP A 39 -20.19 -0.96 -4.04
N ALA A 40 -20.33 0.13 -3.28
CA ALA A 40 -20.95 0.20 -1.95
C ALA A 40 -20.24 -0.71 -0.92
N ARG A 41 -18.94 -0.94 -1.08
CA ARG A 41 -18.12 -1.68 -0.12
C ARG A 41 -17.02 -0.79 0.44
N PHE A 42 -16.57 -1.11 1.65
CA PHE A 42 -15.38 -0.50 2.20
C PHE A 42 -14.13 -1.12 1.59
N TRP A 43 -13.24 -0.26 1.13
CA TRP A 43 -11.94 -0.62 0.59
C TRP A 43 -10.86 0.02 1.45
N ASP A 44 -9.92 -0.80 1.89
CA ASP A 44 -8.67 -0.32 2.44
C ASP A 44 -7.73 0.02 1.29
N HIS A 45 -7.14 1.21 1.36
CA HIS A 45 -6.16 1.71 0.41
C HIS A 45 -4.86 2.00 1.14
N VAL A 46 -3.74 1.55 0.57
CA VAL A 46 -2.41 1.88 1.06
C VAL A 46 -1.61 2.52 -0.06
N SER A 47 -1.16 3.76 0.15
CA SER A 47 -0.17 4.40 -0.71
C SER A 47 1.22 4.27 -0.09
N VAL A 48 2.19 3.81 -0.88
CA VAL A 48 3.55 3.55 -0.43
C VAL A 48 4.51 4.40 -1.25
N SER A 49 5.41 5.11 -0.59
CA SER A 49 6.55 5.78 -1.25
C SER A 49 7.82 5.57 -0.44
N ARG A 50 8.98 5.69 -1.10
CA ARG A 50 10.28 5.57 -0.44
C ARG A 50 10.89 6.92 -0.15
N ALA A 51 11.65 7.01 0.94
CA ALA A 51 12.36 8.21 1.34
C ALA A 51 13.50 8.60 0.39
N ASP A 52 14.11 7.61 -0.26
CA ASP A 52 15.13 7.78 -1.29
C ASP A 52 14.55 8.18 -2.67
N ARG A 53 13.22 8.37 -2.77
CA ARG A 53 12.48 8.71 -3.99
C ARG A 53 12.55 7.66 -5.11
N GLN A 54 13.07 6.46 -4.81
CA GLN A 54 12.98 5.34 -5.74
C GLN A 54 11.56 4.74 -5.72
N MET A 55 11.24 3.98 -6.77
CA MET A 55 9.99 3.21 -6.83
C MET A 55 9.97 2.16 -5.70
N PRO A 56 8.86 2.03 -4.93
CA PRO A 56 8.69 0.94 -4.00
C PRO A 56 8.85 -0.43 -4.68
N THR A 57 9.69 -1.29 -4.11
CA THR A 57 9.91 -2.65 -4.63
C THR A 57 8.73 -3.56 -4.31
N TYR A 58 8.77 -4.80 -4.80
CA TYR A 58 7.76 -5.78 -4.42
C TYR A 58 7.82 -6.12 -2.92
N GLU A 59 9.02 -6.22 -2.37
CA GLU A 59 9.27 -6.46 -0.94
C GLU A 59 8.73 -5.29 -0.09
N ASP A 60 8.89 -4.06 -0.56
CA ASP A 60 8.29 -2.88 0.10
C ASP A 60 6.77 -3.00 0.16
N LEU A 61 6.13 -3.46 -0.92
CA LEU A 61 4.68 -3.68 -0.95
C LEU A 61 4.24 -4.83 -0.05
N GLN A 62 4.98 -5.93 0.00
CA GLN A 62 4.68 -7.03 0.92
C GLN A 62 4.74 -6.56 2.38
N LEU A 63 5.76 -5.76 2.72
CA LEU A 63 5.91 -5.18 4.05
C LEU A 63 4.78 -4.19 4.36
N ALA A 64 4.47 -3.27 3.45
CA ALA A 64 3.36 -2.34 3.62
C ALA A 64 2.01 -3.05 3.80
N LYS A 65 1.77 -4.12 3.03
CA LYS A 65 0.60 -4.98 3.18
C LYS A 65 0.55 -5.60 4.57
N ALA A 66 1.65 -6.20 5.03
CA ALA A 66 1.71 -6.84 6.35
C ALA A 66 1.44 -5.84 7.49
N LEU A 67 2.02 -4.64 7.39
CA LEU A 67 1.89 -3.57 8.40
C LEU A 67 0.49 -2.96 8.46
N CYS A 68 -0.13 -2.66 7.30
CA CYS A 68 -1.39 -1.91 7.25
C CYS A 68 -2.62 -2.80 7.09
N LEU A 69 -2.52 -3.87 6.28
CA LEU A 69 -3.66 -4.72 5.92
C LEU A 69 -3.63 -6.08 6.64
N GLY A 70 -2.45 -6.50 7.09
CA GLY A 70 -2.21 -7.82 7.65
C GLY A 70 -2.01 -8.92 6.60
N ASP A 71 -1.41 -10.03 7.02
CA ASP A 71 -0.99 -11.10 6.11
C ASP A 71 -2.17 -11.91 5.54
N LYS A 72 -3.26 -12.01 6.30
CA LYS A 72 -4.42 -12.85 5.94
C LYS A 72 -5.34 -12.24 4.89
N ARG A 73 -5.21 -10.95 4.59
CA ARG A 73 -6.00 -10.29 3.55
C ARG A 73 -5.24 -10.36 2.23
N ALA A 74 -5.94 -10.63 1.14
CA ALA A 74 -5.38 -10.35 -0.17
C ALA A 74 -5.37 -8.83 -0.42
N ALA A 75 -4.45 -8.39 -1.28
CA ALA A 75 -4.38 -7.02 -1.76
C ALA A 75 -3.99 -7.04 -3.24
N ILE A 76 -4.44 -6.04 -3.98
CA ILE A 76 -4.11 -5.87 -5.39
C ILE A 76 -3.45 -4.52 -5.60
N GLU A 77 -2.51 -4.50 -6.54
CA GLU A 77 -2.11 -3.27 -7.21
C GLU A 77 -2.85 -3.23 -8.55
N LEU A 78 -3.49 -2.10 -8.85
CA LEU A 78 -4.23 -1.92 -10.09
C LEU A 78 -3.63 -0.78 -10.92
N PHE A 79 -3.64 -0.97 -12.23
CA PHE A 79 -3.36 0.09 -13.19
C PHE A 79 -4.70 0.58 -13.74
N PRO A 80 -5.19 1.76 -13.32
CA PRO A 80 -6.46 2.28 -13.79
C PRO A 80 -6.38 2.64 -15.28
N LYS A 81 -7.54 2.82 -15.92
CA LYS A 81 -7.58 3.30 -17.31
C LYS A 81 -6.91 4.68 -17.38
N ALA A 82 -6.28 5.01 -18.50
CA ALA A 82 -5.61 6.30 -18.68
C ALA A 82 -6.52 7.51 -18.38
N SER A 83 -7.81 7.42 -18.72
CA SER A 83 -8.82 8.45 -18.44
C SER A 83 -9.14 8.64 -16.95
N GLU A 84 -8.69 7.71 -16.11
CA GLU A 84 -8.91 7.67 -14.65
C GLU A 84 -7.59 7.87 -13.90
N HIS A 85 -6.49 8.20 -14.61
CA HIS A 85 -5.23 8.54 -13.97
C HIS A 85 -5.40 9.87 -13.25
N ILE A 86 -5.28 9.82 -11.93
CA ILE A 86 -5.21 11.01 -11.10
C ILE A 86 -3.73 11.31 -10.88
N ASP A 87 -3.28 12.47 -11.34
CA ASP A 87 -1.89 12.87 -11.18
C ASP A 87 -1.65 13.46 -9.78
N ILE A 88 -1.66 12.60 -8.77
CA ILE A 88 -1.49 13.00 -7.36
C ILE A 88 -0.07 13.53 -7.10
N ALA A 89 0.91 13.13 -7.92
CA ALA A 89 2.29 13.63 -7.85
C ALA A 89 2.55 14.82 -8.81
N GLY A 90 1.49 15.34 -9.45
CA GLY A 90 1.49 15.89 -10.80
C GLY A 90 2.09 17.23 -11.12
N ASN A 91 2.88 17.81 -10.23
CA ASN A 91 3.60 19.06 -10.53
C ASN A 91 4.93 19.16 -9.77
N MET A 92 5.43 18.05 -9.21
CA MET A 92 6.68 18.05 -8.47
C MET A 92 7.85 17.76 -9.41
N PRO A 93 8.98 18.52 -9.32
CA PRO A 93 10.16 18.30 -10.16
C PRO A 93 10.81 16.92 -9.98
N ASN A 94 10.37 16.16 -8.97
CA ASN A 94 10.63 14.73 -8.82
C ASN A 94 9.29 14.07 -8.43
N PRO A 95 8.50 13.54 -9.39
CA PRO A 95 7.26 12.85 -9.04
C PRO A 95 7.62 11.72 -8.07
N LYS A 96 7.03 11.75 -6.87
CA LYS A 96 7.21 10.64 -5.94
C LYS A 96 6.67 9.40 -6.63
N GLN A 97 7.52 8.39 -6.77
CA GLN A 97 7.12 7.09 -7.27
C GLN A 97 6.29 6.45 -6.16
N VAL A 98 4.96 6.46 -6.32
CA VAL A 98 4.00 5.90 -5.37
C VAL A 98 3.44 4.63 -5.97
N ARG A 99 3.39 3.57 -5.16
CA ARG A 99 2.65 2.36 -5.49
C ARG A 99 1.50 2.20 -4.51
N HIS A 100 0.45 1.55 -4.97
CA HIS A 100 -0.80 1.49 -4.23
C HIS A 100 -1.27 0.06 -4.09
N LEU A 101 -1.81 -0.25 -2.92
CA LEU A 101 -2.47 -1.51 -2.63
C LEU A 101 -3.91 -1.24 -2.24
N TRP A 102 -4.80 -2.08 -2.74
CA TRP A 102 -6.22 -2.06 -2.39
C TRP A 102 -6.65 -3.40 -1.85
N SER A 103 -7.49 -3.40 -0.83
CA SER A 103 -8.05 -4.62 -0.25
C SER A 103 -9.50 -4.42 0.14
N CYS A 104 -10.34 -5.37 -0.25
CA CYS A 104 -11.73 -5.47 0.19
C CYS A 104 -12.00 -6.89 0.73
N LYS A 105 -12.98 -7.04 1.62
CA LYS A 105 -13.36 -8.36 2.17
C LYS A 105 -13.88 -9.33 1.10
N LYS A 106 -14.52 -8.80 0.04
CA LYS A 106 -15.09 -9.59 -1.07
C LYS A 106 -14.52 -9.05 -2.38
N MET A 107 -13.28 -9.40 -2.68
CA MET A 107 -12.65 -9.02 -3.95
C MET A 107 -12.98 -10.03 -5.06
N PRO A 108 -13.24 -9.57 -6.28
CA PRO A 108 -13.41 -10.44 -7.45
C PRO A 108 -12.04 -10.90 -7.98
N LEU A 109 -11.22 -11.54 -7.14
CA LEU A 109 -9.92 -12.03 -7.56
C LEU A 109 -10.02 -13.39 -8.27
N PRO A 110 -9.11 -13.69 -9.20
CA PRO A 110 -8.92 -15.05 -9.69
C PRO A 110 -8.65 -16.03 -8.55
N ASP A 111 -8.96 -17.31 -8.77
CA ASP A 111 -8.58 -18.37 -7.85
C ASP A 111 -7.06 -18.64 -7.96
N PHE A 112 -6.32 -18.27 -6.92
CA PHE A 112 -4.87 -18.46 -6.85
C PHE A 112 -4.46 -19.85 -6.35
N THR A 113 -5.42 -20.77 -6.09
CA THR A 113 -5.12 -22.10 -5.55
C THR A 113 -4.80 -23.16 -6.61
N ASP A 114 -5.17 -22.93 -7.87
CA ASP A 114 -5.06 -23.94 -8.95
C ASP A 114 -4.18 -23.47 -10.13
N GLY A 115 -3.43 -22.37 -9.97
CA GLY A 115 -2.43 -21.92 -10.95
C GLY A 115 -2.96 -21.52 -12.34
N GLY A 116 -4.29 -21.45 -12.50
CA GLY A 116 -4.96 -21.19 -13.77
C GLY A 116 -4.97 -22.41 -14.69
N ARG A 117 -6.04 -23.20 -14.67
CA ARG A 117 -6.34 -24.11 -15.78
C ARG A 117 -6.89 -23.27 -16.93
N GLY A 118 -6.04 -23.03 -17.92
CA GLY A 118 -6.49 -22.45 -19.19
C GLY A 118 -7.62 -23.29 -19.79
N LEU A 119 -8.67 -22.61 -20.27
CA LEU A 119 -9.61 -23.19 -21.22
C LEU A 119 -8.95 -23.34 -22.58
#